data_AF-A0A2D7BV75-F1
#
_entry.id   AF-A0A2D7BV75-F1
#
_cell.length_a   1.000
_cell.length_b   1.000
_cell.length_c   1.000
_cell.angle_alpha   90.00
_cell.angle_beta   90.00
_cell.angle_gamma   90.00
#
_symmetry.space_group_name_H-M   'P 1'
#
loop_
_entity.id
_entity.type
_entity.pdbx_description
1 polymer ?
#
loop_
_entity_poly.entity_id
_entity_poly.type
_entity_poly.pdbx_seq_one_letter_code
_entity_poly.pdbx_strand_id
1 'polypeptide(L)'
;MLQHRYLLNTIDMKRKTRSILEEINAMSPKRDKKHIVESNGQQVIVTAINLINLINESFDVETAADLNKRLINAIRTKDPRKFQRGIGRVDENKRHNKRD
;
A
#
# COMPACT_ATOMS: atom_id res chain seq x y z
N MET A 1 60.28 26.27 1.42
CA MET A 1 59.67 25.26 2.31
C MET A 1 58.18 25.50 2.64
N LEU A 2 57.50 26.54 2.14
CA LEU A 2 56.06 26.76 2.41
C LEU A 2 55.10 26.18 1.35
N GLN A 3 55.57 25.92 0.12
CA GLN A 3 54.74 25.42 -0.99
C GLN A 3 54.40 23.92 -0.87
N HIS A 4 55.29 23.11 -0.27
CA HIS A 4 55.09 21.66 -0.15
C HIS A 4 54.06 21.27 0.93
N ARG A 5 53.72 22.17 1.86
CA ARG A 5 52.79 21.90 2.97
C ARG A 5 51.32 22.21 2.62
N TYR A 6 51.07 22.98 1.55
CA TYR A 6 49.70 23.31 1.12
C TYR A 6 49.08 22.22 0.23
N LEU A 7 49.88 21.45 -0.51
CA LEU A 7 49.39 20.42 -1.44
C LEU A 7 48.92 19.11 -0.77
N LEU A 8 49.32 18.86 0.48
CA LEU A 8 48.90 17.66 1.22
C LEU A 8 47.54 17.81 1.93
N ASN A 9 46.99 19.03 2.01
CA ASN A 9 45.72 19.29 2.71
C ASN A 9 44.51 19.43 1.76
N THR A 10 44.70 19.29 0.45
CA THR A 10 43.62 19.40 -0.55
C THR A 10 43.20 18.04 -1.12
N ILE A 11 43.90 16.97 -0.76
CA ILE A 11 43.63 15.62 -1.25
C ILE A 11 42.89 14.88 -0.13
N ASP A 12 41.68 14.42 -0.44
CA ASP A 12 40.80 13.60 0.39
C ASP A 12 39.79 14.26 1.35
N MET A 13 39.13 15.34 0.92
CA MET A 13 37.67 15.33 1.02
C MET A 13 37.11 14.47 -0.13
N LYS A 14 37.30 13.14 -0.04
CA LYS A 14 36.65 12.20 -0.96
C LYS A 14 35.15 12.47 -0.86
N ARG A 15 34.55 13.01 -1.92
CA ARG A 15 33.10 13.00 -2.08
C ARG A 15 32.70 11.53 -2.13
N LYS A 16 32.44 10.93 -0.96
CA LYS A 16 31.86 9.59 -0.85
C LYS A 16 30.42 9.70 -1.32
N THR A 17 30.22 9.68 -2.63
CA THR A 17 28.95 9.20 -3.19
C THR A 17 28.90 7.72 -2.88
N ARG A 18 28.32 7.37 -1.73
CA ARG A 18 27.91 6.00 -1.48
C ARG A 18 27.00 5.59 -2.64
N SER A 19 27.16 4.39 -3.14
CA SER A 19 26.21 3.87 -4.13
C SER A 19 24.79 3.96 -3.54
N ILE A 20 23.76 4.27 -4.35
CA ILE A 20 22.37 4.22 -3.89
C ILE A 20 22.09 2.88 -3.19
N LEU A 21 22.70 1.79 -3.66
CA LEU A 21 22.61 0.48 -3.05
C LEU A 21 23.31 0.40 -1.68
N GLU A 22 24.46 1.05 -1.51
CA GLU A 22 25.14 1.17 -0.22
C GLU A 22 24.40 2.10 0.74
N GLU A 23 23.74 3.14 0.24
CA GLU A 23 22.91 4.03 1.03
C GLU A 23 21.61 3.33 1.45
N ILE A 24 20.96 2.56 0.58
CA ILE A 24 19.84 1.68 0.92
C ILE A 24 20.23 0.61 1.94
N ASN A 25 21.42 0.02 1.80
CA ASN A 25 21.95 -0.95 2.77
C ASN A 25 22.37 -0.30 4.10
N ALA A 26 22.90 0.92 4.08
CA ALA A 26 23.23 1.69 5.29
C ALA A 26 21.97 2.28 5.97
N MET A 27 20.93 2.56 5.18
CA MET A 27 19.56 2.87 5.59
C MET A 27 18.72 1.60 5.78
N SER A 28 19.34 0.43 5.85
CA SER A 28 18.76 -0.71 6.54
C SER A 28 19.26 -0.68 7.99
N PRO A 29 18.68 0.16 8.89
CA PRO A 29 18.40 -0.42 10.18
C PRO A 29 17.56 -1.65 9.87
N LYS A 30 17.72 -2.74 10.62
CA LYS A 30 16.66 -3.74 10.72
C LYS A 30 15.36 -2.94 10.88
N ARG A 31 14.59 -2.69 9.81
CA ARG A 31 13.38 -1.89 9.90
C ARG A 31 12.57 -2.64 10.93
N ASP A 32 12.36 -1.99 12.07
CA ASP A 32 11.76 -2.66 13.20
C ASP A 32 10.48 -3.31 12.66
N LYS A 33 10.34 -4.63 12.84
CA LYS A 33 9.22 -5.38 12.24
C LYS A 33 7.90 -4.72 12.62
N LYS A 34 7.87 -4.08 13.80
CA LYS A 34 6.80 -3.20 14.26
C LYS A 34 6.47 -2.06 13.29
N HIS A 35 7.44 -1.24 12.89
CA HIS A 35 7.21 -0.11 11.98
C HIS A 35 6.73 -0.54 10.60
N ILE A 36 7.24 -1.68 10.09
CA ILE A 36 6.75 -2.24 8.82
C ILE A 36 5.29 -2.65 8.96
N VAL A 37 4.94 -3.38 10.03
CA VAL A 37 3.57 -3.82 10.29
C VAL A 37 2.64 -2.64 10.49
N GLU A 38 3.07 -1.60 11.21
CA GLU A 38 2.32 -0.37 11.45
C GLU A 38 2.04 0.39 10.15
N SER A 39 3.07 0.65 9.35
CA SER A 39 2.93 1.36 8.07
C SER A 39 2.04 0.60 7.09
N ASN A 40 2.25 -0.71 6.94
CA ASN A 40 1.41 -1.55 6.09
C ASN A 40 -0.04 -1.62 6.59
N GLY A 41 -0.22 -1.72 7.92
CA GLY A 41 -1.54 -1.72 8.55
C GLY A 41 -2.30 -0.43 8.25
N GLN A 42 -1.65 0.72 8.40
CA GLN A 42 -2.24 2.02 8.08
C GLN A 42 -2.64 2.10 6.61
N GLN A 43 -1.78 1.67 5.69
CA GLN A 43 -2.09 1.65 4.25
C GLN A 43 -3.31 0.76 3.93
N VAL A 44 -3.38 -0.43 4.50
CA VAL A 44 -4.52 -1.36 4.31
C VAL A 44 -5.81 -0.75 4.84
N ILE A 45 -5.78 -0.13 6.03
CA ILE A 45 -6.96 0.52 6.62
C ILE A 45 -7.47 1.66 5.73
N VAL A 46 -6.57 2.54 5.26
CA VAL A 46 -6.94 3.66 4.37
C VAL A 46 -7.54 3.13 3.05
N THR A 47 -6.92 2.11 2.47
CA THR A 47 -7.41 1.50 1.22
C THR A 47 -8.80 0.87 1.41
N ALA A 48 -9.03 0.20 2.53
CA ALA A 48 -10.32 -0.40 2.85
C ALA A 48 -11.42 0.65 3.06
N ILE A 49 -11.11 1.76 3.75
CA ILE A 49 -12.05 2.88 3.93
C ILE A 49 -12.45 3.48 2.59
N ASN A 50 -11.46 3.77 1.73
CA ASN A 50 -11.72 4.33 0.41
C ASN A 50 -12.58 3.39 -0.45
N LEU A 51 -12.37 2.09 -0.35
CA LEU A 51 -13.19 1.09 -1.04
C LEU A 51 -14.63 1.06 -0.51
N ILE A 52 -14.84 1.13 0.81
CA ILE A 52 -16.18 1.18 1.41
C ILE A 52 -16.94 2.42 0.92
N ASN A 53 -16.28 3.58 0.88
CA ASN A 53 -16.90 4.81 0.38
C ASN A 53 -17.28 4.68 -1.09
N LEU A 54 -16.36 4.16 -1.93
CA LEU A 54 -16.64 3.92 -3.35
C LEU A 54 -17.84 2.98 -3.55
N ILE A 55 -17.97 1.93 -2.75
CA ILE A 55 -19.11 1.01 -2.79
C ILE A 55 -20.41 1.76 -2.48
N ASN A 56 -20.41 2.57 -1.41
CA ASN A 56 -21.59 3.33 -0.99
C ASN A 56 -22.00 4.41 -2.02
N GLU A 57 -21.04 4.97 -2.76
CA GLU A 57 -21.29 5.95 -3.83
C GLU A 57 -21.77 5.29 -5.13
N SER A 58 -21.36 4.05 -5.40
CA SER A 58 -21.59 3.37 -6.68
C SER A 58 -22.86 2.52 -6.73
N PHE A 59 -23.40 2.12 -5.58
CA PHE A 59 -24.49 1.18 -5.46
C PHE A 59 -25.61 1.71 -4.55
N ASP A 60 -26.82 1.18 -4.71
CA ASP A 60 -27.93 1.44 -3.81
C ASP A 60 -27.64 0.91 -2.40
N VAL A 61 -28.39 1.41 -1.42
CA VAL A 61 -28.16 1.15 0.01
C VAL A 61 -28.12 -0.35 0.33
N GLU A 62 -29.01 -1.15 -0.25
CA GLU A 62 -29.09 -2.59 0.03
C GLU A 62 -27.89 -3.33 -0.56
N THR A 63 -27.58 -3.07 -1.84
CA THR A 63 -26.42 -3.66 -2.51
C THR A 63 -25.11 -3.26 -1.86
N ALA A 64 -24.95 -1.98 -1.51
CA ALA A 64 -23.77 -1.46 -0.84
C ALA A 64 -23.56 -2.13 0.54
N ALA A 65 -24.63 -2.29 1.33
CA ALA A 65 -24.58 -2.97 2.61
C ALA A 65 -24.12 -4.43 2.49
N ASP A 66 -24.63 -5.18 1.51
CA ASP A 66 -24.19 -6.57 1.26
C ASP A 66 -22.72 -6.63 0.83
N LEU A 67 -22.30 -5.77 -0.09
CA LEU A 67 -20.91 -5.71 -0.56
C LEU A 67 -19.93 -5.35 0.57
N ASN A 68 -20.26 -4.38 1.41
CA ASN A 68 -19.48 -4.02 2.60
C ASN A 68 -19.35 -5.21 3.58
N LYS A 69 -20.46 -5.91 3.84
CA LYS A 69 -20.45 -7.12 4.69
C LYS A 69 -19.58 -8.23 4.09
N ARG A 70 -19.58 -8.40 2.77
CA ARG A 70 -18.73 -9.38 2.07
C ARG A 70 -17.26 -9.00 2.14
N LEU A 71 -16.92 -7.72 1.97
CA LEU A 71 -15.54 -7.24 2.08
C LEU A 71 -14.94 -7.58 3.44
N ILE A 72 -15.65 -7.23 4.52
CA ILE A 72 -15.21 -7.50 5.90
C ILE A 72 -15.08 -9.01 6.14
N ASN A 73 -16.06 -9.80 5.67
CA ASN A 73 -16.00 -11.26 5.83
C ASN A 73 -14.88 -11.91 5.01
N ALA A 74 -14.57 -11.40 3.82
CA ALA A 74 -13.45 -11.87 3.01
C ALA A 74 -12.11 -11.63 3.73
N ILE A 75 -11.93 -10.45 4.34
CA ILE A 75 -10.75 -10.12 5.15
C ILE A 75 -10.69 -11.03 6.39
N ARG A 76 -11.77 -11.12 7.17
CA ARG A 76 -11.84 -11.91 8.41
C ARG A 76 -11.56 -13.39 8.17
N THR A 77 -12.08 -13.95 7.07
CA THR A 77 -11.89 -15.36 6.72
C THR A 77 -10.69 -15.62 5.83
N LYS A 78 -9.91 -14.57 5.50
CA LYS A 78 -8.73 -14.63 4.62
C LYS A 78 -9.04 -15.25 3.25
N ASP A 79 -10.29 -15.10 2.78
CA ASP A 79 -10.78 -15.64 1.51
C ASP A 79 -11.28 -14.51 0.60
N PRO A 80 -10.43 -13.98 -0.29
CA PRO A 80 -10.81 -12.90 -1.21
C PRO A 80 -11.90 -13.31 -2.21
N ARG A 81 -12.09 -14.61 -2.45
CA ARG A 81 -13.08 -15.12 -3.42
C ARG A 81 -14.51 -14.85 -2.96
N LYS A 82 -14.74 -14.63 -1.66
CA LYS A 82 -16.07 -14.29 -1.13
C LYS A 82 -16.55 -12.91 -1.57
N PHE A 83 -15.62 -11.97 -1.71
CA PHE A 83 -15.93 -10.64 -2.23
C PHE A 83 -16.13 -10.67 -3.74
N GLN A 84 -15.23 -11.33 -4.49
CA GLN A 84 -15.33 -11.48 -5.95
C GLN A 84 -16.66 -12.10 -6.40
N ARG A 85 -17.09 -13.19 -5.74
CA ARG A 85 -18.38 -13.84 -6.01
C ARG A 85 -19.57 -12.93 -5.68
N GLY A 86 -19.42 -12.04 -4.70
CA GLY A 86 -20.44 -11.05 -4.35
C GLY A 86 -20.67 -10.05 -5.47
N ILE A 87 -19.60 -9.44 -5.97
CA ILE A 87 -19.66 -8.47 -7.07
C ILE A 87 -20.26 -9.10 -8.33
N GLY A 88 -19.83 -10.31 -8.71
CA GLY A 88 -20.33 -10.97 -9.92
C GLY A 88 -21.86 -11.15 -9.93
N ARG A 89 -22.47 -11.40 -8.77
CA ARG A 89 -23.93 -11.54 -8.64
C ARG A 89 -24.68 -10.22 -8.76
N VAL A 90 -24.07 -9.12 -8.32
CA VAL A 90 -24.65 -7.77 -8.46
C VAL A 90 -24.75 -7.40 -9.94
N ASP A 91 -23.72 -7.72 -10.73
CA ASP A 91 -23.70 -7.48 -12.17
C ASP A 91 -24.75 -8.32 -12.92
N GLU A 92 -24.95 -9.57 -12.51
CA GLU A 92 -25.99 -10.45 -13.07
C GLU A 92 -27.41 -9.93 -12.78
N ASN A 93 -27.69 -9.52 -11.54
CA ASN A 93 -28.98 -8.94 -11.17
C ASN A 93 -29.29 -7.64 -11.92
N LYS A 94 -28.29 -6.76 -12.10
CA LYS A 94 -28.45 -5.54 -12.92
C LYS A 94 -28.75 -5.85 -14.39
N ARG A 95 -28.19 -6.92 -14.95
CA ARG A 95 -28.45 -7.35 -16.34
C ARG A 95 -29.83 -7.96 -16.51
N HIS A 96 -30.32 -8.71 -15.52
CA HIS A 96 -31.66 -9.31 -15.57
C HIS A 96 -32.76 -8.24 -15.52
N ASN A 97 -32.67 -7.28 -14.59
CA ASN A 97 -33.63 -6.18 -14.45
C ASN A 97 -33.73 -5.24 -15.67
N LYS A 98 -32.83 -5.35 -16.65
CA LYS A 98 -32.82 -4.52 -17.86
C LYS A 98 -33.45 -5.20 -19.08
N ARG A 99 -33.83 -6.48 -18.95
CA ARG A 99 -34.39 -7.32 -20.02
C ARG A 99 -35.88 -7.64 -19.84
N ASP A 100 -36.42 -7.33 -18.68
CA ASP A 100 -37.85 -7.28 -18.36
C ASP A 100 -38.34 -5.84 -18.46
#